data_AF-A0A9P6JIQ8-F1
#
_entry.id   AF-A0A9P6JIQ8-F1
#
_cell.length_a   1.000
_cell.length_b   1.000
_cell.length_c   1.000
_cell.angle_alpha   90.00
_cell.angle_beta   90.00
_cell.angle_gamma   90.00
#
_symmetry.space_group_name_H-M   'P 1'
#
loop_
_entity.id
_entity.type
_entity.pdbx_description
1 polymer ?
#
loop_
_entity_poly.entity_id
_entity_poly.type
_entity_poly.pdbx_seq_one_letter_code
_entity_poly.pdbx_strand_id
1 'polypeptide(L)'
;MLAKQSIIAWSFFVLYALTFAVSAKRTIFLCSSGIQAPPADGLKTNAERLAAGLTPFPPVRRWLPTRVDSAKRGTTSSVPPSGQIQVKSSGGGDMGYLSNGLTYGFYTLTTSLINAGLFTISGNLLHRSTATTGSPYVAGLIPVSRDLLVANSVNAILSDAGATSPGAKPQPNNDPSTFNSDIESAIWSRDLASGSITAQLVKDDGTTVSVTIVTDGVFFFLTPDPNTLLNTLLNTLPAGQAQAVTFTML
;
A
#
# COMPACT_ATOMS: atom_id res chain seq x y z
N MET A 1 14.90 6.49 -49.42
CA MET A 1 14.11 6.80 -48.20
C MET A 1 14.96 7.28 -47.01
N LEU A 2 16.29 7.38 -47.13
CA LEU A 2 17.21 7.79 -46.05
C LEU A 2 17.42 9.32 -45.91
N ALA A 3 17.11 10.12 -46.93
CA ALA A 3 17.33 11.57 -46.88
C ALA A 3 16.32 12.35 -46.01
N LYS A 4 15.13 11.78 -45.73
CA LYS A 4 14.07 12.49 -44.98
C LYS A 4 14.27 12.46 -43.46
N GLN A 5 15.04 11.51 -42.91
CA GLN A 5 15.29 11.45 -41.46
C GLN A 5 16.39 12.40 -40.98
N SER A 6 17.28 12.83 -41.88
CA SER A 6 18.35 13.80 -41.57
C SER A 6 17.81 15.21 -41.29
N ILE A 7 16.78 15.64 -42.00
CA ILE A 7 16.24 17.00 -41.90
C ILE A 7 15.54 17.24 -40.55
N ILE A 8 14.90 16.21 -39.98
CA ILE A 8 14.21 16.30 -38.69
C ILE A 8 15.22 16.41 -37.53
N ALA A 9 16.35 15.72 -37.59
CA ALA A 9 17.36 15.78 -36.54
C ALA A 9 18.03 17.17 -36.43
N TRP A 10 18.24 17.84 -37.57
CA TRP A 10 18.85 19.19 -37.59
C TRP A 10 17.92 20.28 -37.05
N SER A 11 16.62 20.19 -37.28
CA SER A 11 15.66 21.18 -36.78
C SER A 11 15.49 21.13 -35.26
N PHE A 12 15.59 19.96 -34.62
CA PHE A 12 15.60 19.87 -33.15
C PHE A 12 16.88 20.46 -32.53
N PHE A 13 18.04 20.30 -33.19
CA PHE A 13 19.30 20.85 -32.68
C PHE A 13 19.32 22.38 -32.72
N VAL A 14 18.81 22.99 -33.79
CA VAL A 14 18.73 24.46 -33.93
C VAL A 14 17.74 25.06 -32.93
N LEU A 15 16.60 24.40 -32.67
CA LEU A 15 15.61 24.87 -31.71
C LEU A 15 16.14 24.80 -30.26
N TYR A 16 16.95 23.79 -29.93
CA TYR A 16 17.59 23.65 -28.61
C TYR A 16 18.72 24.67 -28.39
N ALA A 17 19.49 25.01 -29.43
CA ALA A 17 20.53 26.04 -29.33
C ALA A 17 19.94 27.46 -29.12
N LEU A 18 18.78 27.75 -29.73
CA LEU A 18 18.10 29.03 -29.58
C LEU A 18 17.49 29.24 -28.18
N THR A 19 16.99 28.18 -27.52
CA THR A 19 16.49 28.30 -26.15
C THR A 19 17.61 28.49 -25.13
N PHE A 20 18.80 27.93 -25.36
CA PHE A 20 19.96 28.15 -24.50
C PHE A 20 20.49 29.60 -24.59
N ALA A 21 20.47 30.21 -25.77
CA ALA A 21 20.96 31.58 -25.98
C ALA A 21 20.08 32.67 -25.32
N VAL A 22 18.78 32.41 -25.14
CA VAL A 22 17.87 33.36 -24.48
C VAL A 22 18.00 33.34 -22.95
N SER A 23 18.49 32.23 -22.37
CA SER A 23 18.69 32.12 -20.92
C SER A 23 19.95 32.84 -20.39
N ALA A 24 20.93 33.15 -21.26
CA ALA A 24 22.23 33.68 -20.85
C ALA A 24 22.33 35.22 -20.80
N LYS A 25 21.27 35.98 -21.09
CA LYS A 25 21.30 37.46 -21.18
C LYS A 25 20.52 38.22 -20.09
N ARG A 26 20.27 37.59 -18.93
CA ARG A 26 19.73 38.28 -17.75
C ARG A 26 20.73 38.28 -16.59
N THR A 27 21.87 38.90 -16.82
CA THR A 27 22.76 39.23 -15.70
C THR A 27 23.32 40.64 -15.93
N ILE A 28 23.25 41.43 -14.85
CA ILE A 28 23.96 42.69 -14.63
C ILE A 28 23.30 43.93 -15.25
N PHE A 29 22.23 44.38 -14.60
CA PHE A 29 21.97 45.80 -14.44
C PHE A 29 21.42 46.03 -13.02
N LEU A 30 22.33 46.05 -12.04
CA LEU A 30 22.03 46.57 -10.70
C LEU A 30 22.60 47.98 -10.63
N CYS A 31 21.69 48.94 -10.73
CA CYS A 31 21.93 50.36 -10.55
C CYS A 31 22.70 50.61 -9.24
N SER A 32 23.90 51.19 -9.34
CA SER A 32 24.53 51.88 -8.22
C SER A 32 23.88 53.26 -8.06
N SER A 33 22.62 53.30 -7.64
CA SER A 33 22.09 54.51 -7.03
C SER A 33 22.74 54.63 -5.66
N GLY A 34 23.59 55.65 -5.47
CA GLY A 34 24.23 56.02 -4.21
C GLY A 34 23.23 56.50 -3.17
N ILE A 35 22.25 55.65 -2.84
CA ILE A 35 21.40 55.80 -1.67
C ILE A 35 22.30 55.41 -0.50
N GLN A 36 22.71 56.44 0.24
CA GLN A 36 23.42 56.30 1.50
C GLN A 36 22.61 55.35 2.39
N ALA A 37 23.14 54.15 2.63
CA ALA A 37 22.45 53.15 3.44
C ALA A 37 22.16 53.79 4.81
N PRO A 38 20.92 53.70 5.31
CA PRO A 38 20.59 54.20 6.63
C PRO A 38 21.52 53.52 7.67
N PRO A 39 21.93 54.23 8.72
CA PRO A 39 22.83 53.71 9.73
C PRO A 39 22.30 52.36 10.27
N ALA A 40 23.15 51.34 10.24
CA ALA A 40 22.78 49.95 10.53
C ALA A 40 22.27 49.73 11.97
N ASP A 41 22.45 50.71 12.86
CA ASP A 41 22.10 50.65 14.28
C ASP A 41 20.59 50.63 14.57
N GLY A 42 19.73 50.88 13.56
CA GLY A 42 18.27 50.86 13.71
C GLY A 42 17.55 49.65 13.12
N LEU A 43 18.22 48.83 12.30
CA LEU A 43 17.57 47.75 11.53
C LEU A 43 17.57 46.45 12.34
N LYS A 44 16.45 46.15 12.99
CA LYS A 44 16.32 45.03 13.93
C LYS A 44 16.06 43.70 13.22
N THR A 45 15.60 43.71 11.97
CA THR A 45 15.20 42.49 11.24
C THR A 45 16.01 42.28 9.94
N ASN A 46 16.14 41.02 9.51
CA ASN A 46 16.80 40.68 8.24
C ASN A 46 16.06 41.26 7.02
N ALA A 47 14.75 41.47 7.11
CA ALA A 47 13.95 42.07 6.05
C ALA A 47 14.33 43.54 5.84
N GLU A 48 14.47 44.31 6.91
CA GLU A 48 14.92 45.71 6.88
C GLU A 48 16.35 45.83 6.33
N ARG A 49 17.24 44.90 6.68
CA ARG A 49 18.62 44.86 6.16
C ARG A 49 18.67 44.58 4.66
N LEU A 50 17.87 43.64 4.17
CA LEU A 50 17.78 43.33 2.75
C LEU A 50 17.21 44.52 1.95
N ALA A 51 16.19 45.19 2.48
CA ALA A 51 15.64 46.40 1.85
C ALA A 51 16.67 47.54 1.78
N ALA A 52 17.61 47.60 2.75
CA ALA A 52 18.72 48.55 2.79
C ALA A 52 19.96 48.10 1.98
N GLY A 53 19.91 46.98 1.26
CA GLY A 53 21.07 46.46 0.50
C GLY A 53 22.20 45.91 1.36
N LEU A 54 21.95 45.65 2.65
CA LEU A 54 22.91 45.06 3.58
C LEU A 54 22.77 43.53 3.62
N THR A 55 23.85 42.84 3.96
CA THR A 55 23.82 41.40 4.18
C THR A 55 22.93 41.05 5.38
N PRO A 56 22.11 39.96 5.31
CA PRO A 56 21.34 39.48 6.44
C PRO A 56 22.23 39.16 7.65
N PHE A 57 21.70 39.27 8.86
CA PHE A 57 22.39 38.75 10.03
C PHE A 57 22.56 37.23 9.93
N PRO A 58 23.67 36.68 10.43
CA PRO A 58 23.88 35.23 10.45
C PRO A 58 22.77 34.55 11.28
N PRO A 59 22.41 33.29 10.95
CA PRO A 59 21.43 32.55 11.74
C PRO A 59 21.86 32.47 13.21
N VAL A 60 21.03 32.98 14.11
CA VAL A 60 21.26 32.85 15.55
C VAL A 60 20.93 31.42 15.96
N ARG A 61 21.95 30.66 16.36
CA ARG A 61 21.75 29.33 16.94
C ARG A 61 21.03 29.49 18.27
N ARG A 62 19.76 29.09 18.33
CA ARG A 62 19.03 29.00 19.59
C ARG A 62 19.52 27.74 20.31
N TRP A 63 20.03 27.90 21.53
CA TRP A 63 20.45 26.78 22.38
C TRP A 63 19.27 25.90 22.82
N LEU A 64 18.07 26.48 22.86
CA LEU A 64 16.85 25.76 23.19
C LEU A 64 16.24 25.14 21.92
N PRO A 65 15.87 23.84 21.96
CA PRO A 65 15.24 23.18 20.83
C PRO A 65 13.95 23.91 20.46
N THR A 66 13.78 24.18 19.17
CA THR A 66 12.53 24.74 18.66
C THR A 66 11.43 23.68 18.73
N ARG A 67 10.15 24.10 18.62
CA ARG A 67 9.03 23.14 18.52
C ARG A 67 9.22 22.13 17.37
N VAL A 68 9.96 22.53 16.32
CA VAL A 68 10.30 21.68 15.18
C VAL A 68 11.38 20.66 15.57
N ASP A 69 12.38 21.04 16.36
CA ASP A 69 13.39 20.11 16.89
C ASP A 69 12.76 19.07 17.81
N SER A 70 11.78 19.46 18.64
CA SER A 70 11.00 18.50 19.44
C SER A 70 10.08 17.60 18.60
N ALA A 71 9.71 18.02 17.38
CA ALA A 71 8.91 17.22 16.46
C ALA A 71 9.76 16.26 15.60
N LYS A 72 11.09 16.46 15.56
CA LYS A 72 12.02 15.57 14.88
C LYS A 72 12.19 14.29 15.71
N ARG A 73 11.23 13.38 15.60
CA ARG A 73 11.31 12.06 16.23
C ARG A 73 12.49 11.31 15.63
N GLY A 74 13.40 10.81 16.47
CA GLY A 74 14.52 9.97 16.05
C GLY A 74 14.10 8.57 15.59
N THR A 75 12.83 8.21 15.80
CA THR A 75 12.25 6.92 15.46
C THR A 75 10.96 7.12 14.69
N THR A 76 10.79 6.33 13.62
CA THR A 76 9.53 6.19 12.89
C THR A 76 8.46 5.68 13.84
N SER A 77 7.21 6.16 13.69
CA SER A 77 6.09 5.62 14.47
C SER A 77 5.96 4.13 14.18
N SER A 78 5.92 3.29 15.21
CA SER A 78 5.63 1.87 15.02
C SER A 78 4.20 1.72 14.54
N VAL A 79 3.99 1.01 13.44
CA VAL A 79 2.65 0.66 12.99
C VAL A 79 1.98 -0.17 14.09
N PRO A 80 0.73 0.15 14.49
CA PRO A 80 0.09 -0.52 15.62
C PRO A 80 0.00 -2.04 15.37
N PRO A 81 0.14 -2.86 16.43
CA PRO A 81 0.14 -4.32 16.31
C PRO A 81 -1.23 -4.88 15.91
N SER A 82 -2.28 -4.09 16.16
CA SER A 82 -3.65 -4.35 15.78
C SER A 82 -4.23 -3.17 15.01
N GLY A 83 -5.21 -3.44 14.15
CA GLY A 83 -5.80 -2.44 13.29
C GLY A 83 -6.94 -2.99 12.45
N GLN A 84 -7.58 -2.09 11.71
CA GLN A 84 -8.54 -2.49 10.69
C GLN A 84 -7.80 -2.81 9.39
N ILE A 85 -8.26 -3.80 8.65
CA ILE A 85 -7.69 -4.12 7.34
C ILE A 85 -8.46 -3.35 6.29
N GLN A 86 -7.80 -2.33 5.71
CA GLN A 86 -8.28 -1.63 4.55
C GLN A 86 -8.05 -2.46 3.29
N VAL A 87 -9.06 -2.53 2.43
CA VAL A 87 -9.01 -3.18 1.13
C VAL A 87 -8.88 -2.10 0.07
N LYS A 88 -7.84 -2.21 -0.76
CA LYS A 88 -7.61 -1.30 -1.89
C LYS A 88 -7.64 -2.07 -3.20
N SER A 89 -8.15 -1.45 -4.26
CA SER A 89 -8.06 -1.99 -5.60
C SER A 89 -6.61 -1.99 -6.10
N SER A 90 -6.33 -2.75 -7.15
CA SER A 90 -5.01 -2.76 -7.80
C SER A 90 -4.54 -1.37 -8.28
N GLY A 91 -5.47 -0.45 -8.53
CA GLY A 91 -5.18 0.96 -8.84
C GLY A 91 -4.93 1.85 -7.63
N GLY A 92 -4.95 1.30 -6.41
CA GLY A 92 -4.75 2.02 -5.15
C GLY A 92 -6.00 2.74 -4.61
N GLY A 93 -7.16 2.56 -5.25
CA GLY A 93 -8.41 3.16 -4.79
C GLY A 93 -8.98 2.41 -3.59
N ASP A 94 -9.56 3.14 -2.63
CA ASP A 94 -10.15 2.55 -1.44
C ASP A 94 -11.46 1.82 -1.79
N MET A 95 -11.55 0.54 -1.41
CA MET A 95 -12.75 -0.29 -1.61
C MET A 95 -13.56 -0.48 -0.34
N GLY A 96 -12.94 -0.30 0.82
CA GLY A 96 -13.56 -0.50 2.13
C GLY A 96 -12.61 -1.25 3.06
N TYR A 97 -13.18 -2.14 3.86
CA TYR A 97 -12.52 -2.86 4.94
C TYR A 97 -12.95 -4.32 4.95
N LEU A 98 -12.10 -5.17 5.53
CA LEU A 98 -12.47 -6.55 5.85
C LEU A 98 -13.51 -6.56 6.98
N SER A 99 -14.62 -7.27 6.81
CA SER A 99 -15.73 -7.30 7.76
C SER A 99 -15.37 -7.93 9.11
N ASN A 100 -16.05 -7.50 10.18
CA ASN A 100 -15.99 -8.09 11.52
C ASN A 100 -16.79 -9.41 11.61
N GLY A 101 -17.85 -9.52 10.81
CA GLY A 101 -18.74 -10.69 10.74
C GLY A 101 -18.48 -11.55 9.52
N LEU A 102 -18.90 -12.81 9.60
CA LEU A 102 -18.85 -13.76 8.49
C LEU A 102 -20.22 -13.85 7.83
N THR A 103 -20.22 -14.00 6.51
CA THR A 103 -21.42 -14.31 5.72
C THR A 103 -21.22 -15.69 5.13
N TYR A 104 -22.05 -16.66 5.56
CA TYR A 104 -21.89 -18.08 5.20
C TYR A 104 -20.51 -18.68 5.58
N GLY A 105 -19.91 -18.22 6.67
CA GLY A 105 -18.56 -18.64 7.10
C GLY A 105 -17.41 -17.86 6.46
N PHE A 106 -17.68 -16.97 5.50
CA PHE A 106 -16.64 -16.25 4.77
C PHE A 106 -16.55 -14.78 5.18
N TYR A 107 -15.33 -14.24 5.11
CA TYR A 107 -15.12 -12.80 5.26
C TYR A 107 -15.63 -12.05 4.03
N THR A 108 -16.20 -10.87 4.26
CA THR A 108 -16.75 -10.03 3.19
C THR A 108 -16.23 -8.60 3.25
N LEU A 109 -16.48 -7.85 2.17
CA LEU A 109 -16.15 -6.43 2.07
C LEU A 109 -17.20 -5.57 2.81
N THR A 110 -16.77 -4.57 3.55
CA THR A 110 -17.66 -3.54 4.13
C THR A 110 -17.09 -2.14 3.96
N THR A 111 -17.95 -1.16 3.68
CA THR A 111 -17.56 0.27 3.65
C THR A 111 -17.79 0.96 5.00
N SER A 112 -18.44 0.29 5.95
CA SER A 112 -18.73 0.83 7.28
C SER A 112 -17.61 0.52 8.26
N LEU A 113 -16.99 1.57 8.84
CA LEU A 113 -15.97 1.42 9.88
C LEU A 113 -16.45 0.70 11.14
N ILE A 114 -17.75 0.79 11.45
CA ILE A 114 -18.34 0.10 12.62
C ILE A 114 -18.41 -1.42 12.37
N ASN A 115 -18.58 -1.82 11.12
CA ASN A 115 -18.63 -3.23 10.72
C ASN A 115 -17.25 -3.77 10.31
N ALA A 116 -16.21 -2.94 10.26
CA ALA A 116 -14.85 -3.35 9.96
C ALA A 116 -14.26 -4.16 11.14
N GLY A 117 -13.63 -5.29 10.82
CA GLY A 117 -13.01 -6.15 11.82
C GLY A 117 -11.75 -5.52 12.42
N LEU A 118 -11.51 -5.79 13.71
CA LEU A 118 -10.25 -5.45 14.36
C LEU A 118 -9.34 -6.67 14.33
N PHE A 119 -8.23 -6.57 13.60
CA PHE A 119 -7.31 -7.68 13.40
C PHE A 119 -5.95 -7.42 14.04
N THR A 120 -5.28 -8.48 14.44
CA THR A 120 -3.92 -8.48 14.99
C THR A 120 -3.11 -9.50 14.20
N ILE A 121 -1.86 -9.19 13.85
CA ILE A 121 -0.95 -10.18 13.26
C ILE A 121 0.08 -10.60 14.30
N SER A 122 0.19 -11.91 14.53
CA SER A 122 1.20 -12.52 15.41
C SER A 122 1.94 -13.61 14.64
N GLY A 123 3.18 -13.32 14.26
CA GLY A 123 3.92 -14.18 13.33
C GLY A 123 3.19 -14.27 11.98
N ASN A 124 2.86 -15.50 11.56
CA ASN A 124 2.14 -15.76 10.31
C ASN A 124 0.62 -15.90 10.47
N LEU A 125 0.10 -15.63 11.67
CA LEU A 125 -1.32 -15.76 11.98
C LEU A 125 -1.97 -14.38 11.98
N LEU A 126 -3.04 -14.23 11.18
CA LEU A 126 -3.93 -13.09 11.23
C LEU A 126 -5.13 -13.43 12.11
N HIS A 127 -5.22 -12.75 13.26
CA HIS A 127 -6.20 -13.01 14.30
C HIS A 127 -7.28 -11.92 14.33
N ARG A 128 -8.55 -12.31 14.43
CA ARG A 128 -9.66 -11.39 14.68
C ARG A 128 -9.80 -11.15 16.19
N SER A 129 -9.55 -9.93 16.64
CA SER A 129 -9.45 -9.56 18.05
C SER A 129 -10.76 -9.66 18.84
N THR A 130 -11.90 -9.65 18.14
CA THR A 130 -13.26 -9.65 18.70
C THR A 130 -13.96 -11.00 18.60
N ALA A 131 -13.26 -12.10 18.29
CA ALA A 131 -13.88 -13.42 18.18
C ALA A 131 -14.43 -13.87 19.55
N THR A 132 -15.75 -13.80 19.74
CA THR A 132 -16.43 -14.16 20.99
C THR A 132 -16.71 -15.65 21.12
N THR A 133 -16.77 -16.39 20.01
CA THR A 133 -16.91 -17.85 19.94
C THR A 133 -16.39 -18.34 18.58
N GLY A 134 -15.52 -19.35 18.56
CA GLY A 134 -15.07 -20.01 17.33
C GLY A 134 -13.60 -19.78 16.97
N SER A 135 -13.21 -20.40 15.86
CA SER A 135 -11.97 -20.29 15.10
C SER A 135 -11.53 -18.82 14.86
N PRO A 136 -10.55 -18.25 15.58
CA PRO A 136 -10.32 -16.81 15.54
C PRO A 136 -9.36 -16.35 14.43
N TYR A 137 -8.83 -17.28 13.63
CA TYR A 137 -7.82 -16.99 12.63
C TYR A 137 -8.45 -16.84 11.25
N VAL A 138 -7.94 -15.87 10.49
CA VAL A 138 -8.28 -15.72 9.07
C VAL A 138 -7.48 -16.77 8.30
N ALA A 139 -8.16 -17.61 7.54
CA ALA A 139 -7.57 -18.74 6.83
C ALA A 139 -7.97 -18.75 5.36
N GLY A 140 -7.14 -19.39 4.54
CA GLY A 140 -7.54 -19.86 3.23
C GLY A 140 -8.25 -21.20 3.36
N LEU A 141 -9.52 -21.26 2.97
CA LEU A 141 -10.30 -22.48 2.85
C LEU A 141 -10.06 -23.09 1.46
N ILE A 142 -9.52 -24.31 1.43
CA ILE A 142 -9.11 -25.07 0.25
C ILE A 142 -10.11 -26.23 0.06
N PRO A 143 -11.00 -26.18 -0.95
CA PRO A 143 -12.01 -27.22 -1.13
C PRO A 143 -11.41 -28.61 -1.45
N VAL A 144 -11.70 -29.66 -0.67
CA VAL A 144 -11.07 -31.01 -0.79
C VAL A 144 -11.42 -31.81 -2.05
N SER A 145 -12.23 -31.25 -2.95
CA SER A 145 -12.67 -31.90 -4.21
C SER A 145 -12.45 -31.03 -5.43
N ARG A 146 -11.84 -29.87 -5.24
CA ARG A 146 -12.01 -28.72 -6.11
C ARG A 146 -10.68 -27.95 -6.12
N ASP A 147 -9.72 -28.58 -6.78
CA ASP A 147 -8.58 -27.97 -7.49
C ASP A 147 -9.14 -27.04 -8.60
N LEU A 148 -9.97 -26.07 -8.19
CA LEU A 148 -10.94 -25.42 -9.06
C LEU A 148 -10.23 -24.53 -10.05
N LEU A 149 -10.14 -25.11 -11.23
CA LEU A 149 -9.90 -24.54 -12.54
C LEU A 149 -8.42 -24.48 -12.92
N VAL A 150 -7.99 -25.67 -13.37
CA VAL A 150 -6.83 -25.96 -14.23
C VAL A 150 -5.56 -26.31 -13.46
N ALA A 151 -5.35 -27.62 -13.32
CA ALA A 151 -4.06 -28.29 -13.12
C ALA A 151 -3.12 -27.65 -12.07
N ASN A 152 -3.42 -27.87 -10.78
CA ASN A 152 -2.57 -27.48 -9.65
C ASN A 152 -2.63 -26.00 -9.22
N SER A 153 -3.72 -25.28 -9.52
CA SER A 153 -3.92 -23.92 -9.02
C SER A 153 -4.59 -23.97 -7.63
N VAL A 154 -3.80 -23.81 -6.57
CA VAL A 154 -4.31 -23.72 -5.20
C VAL A 154 -5.06 -22.40 -5.02
N ASN A 155 -6.37 -22.44 -5.28
CA ASN A 155 -7.28 -21.35 -4.97
C ASN A 155 -7.89 -21.59 -3.59
N ALA A 156 -7.96 -20.56 -2.75
CA ALA A 156 -8.62 -20.63 -1.46
C ALA A 156 -9.63 -19.50 -1.28
N ILE A 157 -10.66 -19.72 -0.47
CA ILE A 157 -11.65 -18.69 -0.10
C ILE A 157 -11.33 -18.22 1.31
N LEU A 158 -11.39 -16.92 1.56
CA LEU A 158 -11.09 -16.36 2.87
C LEU A 158 -12.18 -16.69 3.90
N SER A 159 -11.85 -17.49 4.91
CA SER A 159 -12.76 -17.99 5.95
C SER A 159 -12.16 -17.82 7.33
N ASP A 160 -12.93 -18.05 8.39
CA ASP A 160 -12.38 -18.34 9.69
C ASP A 160 -11.94 -19.81 9.80
N ALA A 161 -10.89 -20.07 10.59
CA ALA A 161 -10.44 -21.42 10.88
C ALA A 161 -9.57 -21.52 12.15
N GLY A 162 -9.27 -22.75 12.55
CA GLY A 162 -8.31 -23.04 13.61
C GLY A 162 -6.88 -22.61 13.24
N ALA A 163 -5.99 -22.54 14.24
CA ALA A 163 -4.58 -22.29 13.99
C ALA A 163 -3.95 -23.48 13.25
N THR A 164 -3.09 -23.17 12.29
CA THR A 164 -2.18 -24.11 11.64
C THR A 164 -0.75 -23.69 11.97
N SER A 165 0.21 -24.61 11.85
CA SER A 165 1.63 -24.27 12.04
C SER A 165 2.17 -23.63 10.75
N PRO A 166 3.06 -22.62 10.83
CA PRO A 166 3.69 -22.06 9.64
C PRO A 166 4.37 -23.13 8.78
N GLY A 167 4.06 -23.17 7.49
CA GLY A 167 4.61 -24.15 6.54
C GLY A 167 4.01 -25.55 6.66
N ALA A 168 2.97 -25.74 7.47
CA ALA A 168 2.22 -26.99 7.47
C ALA A 168 1.48 -27.15 6.14
N LYS A 169 1.31 -28.40 5.70
CA LYS A 169 0.39 -28.70 4.60
C LYS A 169 -1.04 -28.32 4.98
N PRO A 170 -1.94 -28.09 4.02
CA PRO A 170 -3.36 -27.94 4.30
C PRO A 170 -3.86 -29.03 5.26
N GLN A 171 -4.59 -28.62 6.29
CA GLN A 171 -5.11 -29.52 7.33
C GLN A 171 -6.63 -29.61 7.24
N PRO A 172 -7.24 -30.77 7.57
CA PRO A 172 -8.68 -30.89 7.62
C PRO A 172 -9.32 -29.79 8.47
N ASN A 173 -10.33 -29.13 7.92
CA ASN A 173 -11.10 -28.15 8.66
C ASN A 173 -12.02 -28.83 9.67
N ASN A 174 -11.76 -28.60 10.95
CA ASN A 174 -12.61 -29.09 12.02
C ASN A 174 -13.77 -28.13 12.36
N ASP A 175 -13.93 -27.04 11.60
CA ASP A 175 -15.02 -26.08 11.79
C ASP A 175 -16.34 -26.61 11.16
N PRO A 176 -17.42 -26.74 11.94
CA PRO A 176 -18.69 -27.26 11.44
C PRO A 176 -19.40 -26.33 10.45
N SER A 177 -18.97 -25.06 10.32
CA SER A 177 -19.57 -24.12 9.38
C SER A 177 -19.15 -24.36 7.93
N THR A 178 -18.07 -25.12 7.71
CA THR A 178 -17.38 -25.23 6.43
C THR A 178 -16.98 -26.69 6.19
N PHE A 179 -17.94 -27.49 5.73
CA PHE A 179 -17.76 -28.93 5.51
C PHE A 179 -16.86 -29.24 4.30
N ASN A 180 -16.00 -30.27 4.46
CA ASN A 180 -15.17 -30.85 3.39
C ASN A 180 -14.21 -29.84 2.73
N SER A 181 -13.45 -29.12 3.56
CA SER A 181 -12.34 -28.29 3.11
C SER A 181 -11.12 -28.54 3.97
N ASP A 182 -9.94 -28.42 3.37
CA ASP A 182 -8.72 -28.21 4.12
C ASP A 182 -8.54 -26.72 4.36
N ILE A 183 -7.80 -26.37 5.41
CA ILE A 183 -7.55 -24.99 5.81
C ILE A 183 -6.05 -24.74 5.95
N GLU A 184 -5.67 -23.51 5.69
CA GLU A 184 -4.40 -22.99 6.17
C GLU A 184 -4.54 -21.54 6.66
N SER A 185 -4.15 -21.31 7.91
CA SER A 185 -4.27 -20.03 8.62
C SER A 185 -2.94 -19.34 8.90
N ALA A 186 -1.82 -20.08 8.91
CA ALA A 186 -0.47 -19.54 9.06
C ALA A 186 0.12 -19.05 7.72
N ILE A 187 -0.70 -18.32 6.97
CA ILE A 187 -0.44 -17.93 5.58
C ILE A 187 -0.06 -16.46 5.43
N TRP A 188 -0.08 -15.69 6.52
CA TRP A 188 0.03 -14.23 6.45
C TRP A 188 1.44 -13.74 6.70
N SER A 189 1.78 -12.60 6.12
CA SER A 189 2.93 -11.81 6.52
C SER A 189 2.59 -10.32 6.45
N ARG A 190 3.30 -9.51 7.24
CA ARG A 190 3.09 -8.06 7.30
C ARG A 190 4.41 -7.34 7.08
N ASP A 191 4.43 -6.41 6.15
CA ASP A 191 5.50 -5.42 6.06
C ASP A 191 5.24 -4.31 7.09
N LEU A 192 6.13 -4.20 8.07
CA LEU A 192 6.02 -3.20 9.14
C LEU A 192 6.27 -1.77 8.65
N ALA A 193 6.90 -1.56 7.49
CA ALA A 193 7.13 -0.23 6.95
C ALA A 193 5.87 0.31 6.24
N SER A 194 5.24 -0.50 5.40
CA SER A 194 4.06 -0.09 4.62
C SER A 194 2.72 -0.46 5.26
N GLY A 195 2.70 -1.37 6.23
CA GLY A 195 1.47 -1.97 6.76
C GLY A 195 0.80 -2.97 5.81
N SER A 196 1.42 -3.25 4.65
CA SER A 196 0.92 -4.22 3.67
C SER A 196 0.86 -5.61 4.26
N ILE A 197 -0.26 -6.30 4.02
CA ILE A 197 -0.47 -7.70 4.37
C ILE A 197 -0.42 -8.52 3.09
N THR A 198 0.39 -9.56 3.09
CA THR A 198 0.49 -10.53 1.98
C THR A 198 0.18 -11.93 2.47
N ALA A 199 -0.27 -12.78 1.56
CA ALA A 199 -0.57 -14.18 1.83
C ALA A 199 0.30 -15.12 0.98
N GLN A 200 0.55 -16.32 1.50
CA GLN A 200 1.19 -17.44 0.80
C GLN A 200 0.44 -18.72 1.13
N LEU A 201 0.26 -19.64 0.17
CA LEU A 201 -0.35 -20.94 0.44
C LEU A 201 0.71 -22.04 0.38
N VAL A 202 0.56 -23.07 1.22
CA VAL A 202 1.33 -24.32 1.10
C VAL A 202 0.50 -25.32 0.30
N LYS A 203 1.11 -25.93 -0.71
CA LYS A 203 0.50 -27.03 -1.48
C LYS A 203 0.54 -28.34 -0.70
N ASP A 204 -0.22 -29.33 -1.13
CA ASP A 204 -0.18 -30.68 -0.56
C ASP A 204 1.19 -31.37 -0.68
N ASP A 205 2.02 -30.95 -1.65
CA ASP A 205 3.40 -31.41 -1.78
C ASP A 205 4.37 -30.74 -0.79
N GLY A 206 3.92 -29.72 -0.05
CA GLY A 206 4.71 -28.93 0.91
C GLY A 206 5.42 -27.72 0.31
N THR A 207 5.30 -27.46 -1.00
CA THR A 207 5.86 -26.26 -1.63
C THR A 207 4.99 -25.03 -1.33
N THR A 208 5.62 -23.87 -1.18
CA THR A 208 4.92 -22.60 -0.95
C THR A 208 4.70 -21.85 -2.27
N VAL A 209 3.57 -21.16 -2.39
CA VAL A 209 3.26 -20.30 -3.54
C VAL A 209 2.73 -18.95 -3.07
N SER A 210 3.28 -17.88 -3.63
CA SER A 210 2.75 -16.52 -3.43
C SER A 210 1.39 -16.38 -4.09
N VAL A 211 0.43 -15.81 -3.37
CA VAL A 211 -0.94 -15.63 -3.86
C VAL A 211 -1.33 -14.17 -3.89
N THR A 212 -2.20 -13.84 -4.85
CA THR A 212 -2.88 -12.56 -4.96
C THR A 212 -4.26 -12.69 -4.31
N ILE A 213 -4.67 -11.65 -3.59
CA ILE A 213 -6.04 -11.55 -3.08
C ILE A 213 -6.91 -10.97 -4.19
N VAL A 214 -7.98 -11.66 -4.53
CA VAL A 214 -8.99 -11.25 -5.51
C VAL A 214 -10.32 -11.15 -4.78
N THR A 215 -11.16 -10.19 -5.15
CA THR A 215 -12.54 -10.13 -4.68
C THR A 215 -13.49 -10.12 -5.85
N ASP A 216 -14.68 -10.69 -5.67
CA ASP A 216 -15.81 -10.57 -6.58
C ASP A 216 -16.78 -9.44 -6.19
N GLY A 217 -16.39 -8.60 -5.23
CA GLY A 217 -17.22 -7.55 -4.65
C GLY A 217 -17.92 -7.96 -3.35
N VAL A 218 -17.99 -9.27 -3.06
CA VAL A 218 -18.58 -9.81 -1.82
C VAL A 218 -17.56 -10.63 -1.05
N PHE A 219 -17.00 -11.67 -1.67
CA PHE A 219 -16.07 -12.62 -1.09
C PHE A 219 -14.62 -12.32 -1.48
N PHE A 220 -13.69 -12.91 -0.75
CA PHE A 220 -12.27 -12.85 -1.04
C PHE A 220 -11.73 -14.23 -1.39
N PHE A 221 -10.89 -14.25 -2.41
CA PHE A 221 -10.22 -15.43 -2.94
C PHE A 221 -8.71 -15.20 -2.89
N LEU A 222 -7.97 -16.24 -2.58
CA LEU A 222 -6.51 -16.29 -2.66
C LEU A 222 -6.16 -17.14 -3.87
N THR A 223 -5.36 -16.61 -4.80
CA THR A 223 -5.03 -17.33 -6.03
C THR A 223 -3.61 -17.05 -6.51
N PRO A 224 -2.86 -18.06 -6.98
CA PRO A 224 -1.57 -17.86 -7.63
C PRO A 224 -1.71 -17.33 -9.07
N ASP A 225 -2.89 -17.46 -9.68
CA ASP A 225 -3.19 -16.99 -11.03
C ASP A 225 -4.47 -16.13 -11.04
N PRO A 226 -4.35 -14.85 -10.67
CA PRO A 226 -5.49 -13.95 -10.62
C PRO A 226 -6.17 -13.80 -11.98
N ASN A 227 -5.45 -13.89 -13.10
CA ASN A 227 -6.05 -13.70 -14.41
C ASN A 227 -7.02 -14.84 -14.77
N THR A 228 -6.61 -16.09 -14.51
CA THR A 228 -7.47 -17.26 -14.75
C THR A 228 -8.71 -17.23 -13.86
N LEU A 229 -8.55 -16.90 -12.58
CA LEU A 229 -9.69 -16.78 -11.66
C LEU A 229 -10.62 -15.63 -12.08
N LEU A 230 -10.08 -14.45 -12.38
CA LEU A 230 -10.86 -13.28 -12.81
C LEU A 230 -11.64 -13.57 -14.10
N ASN A 231 -11.03 -14.20 -15.10
CA ASN A 231 -11.71 -14.58 -16.33
C ASN A 231 -12.86 -15.56 -16.07
N THR A 232 -12.67 -16.50 -15.14
CA THR A 232 -13.75 -17.41 -14.73
C THR A 232 -14.88 -16.65 -14.04
N LEU A 233 -14.54 -15.81 -13.06
CA LEU A 233 -15.53 -15.03 -12.31
C LEU A 233 -16.33 -14.09 -13.22
N LEU A 234 -15.67 -13.43 -14.18
CA LEU A 234 -16.30 -12.54 -15.16
C LEU A 234 -17.29 -13.25 -16.09
N ASN A 235 -17.13 -14.55 -16.33
CA ASN A 235 -18.12 -15.33 -17.09
C ASN A 235 -19.37 -15.67 -16.27
N THR A 236 -19.31 -15.53 -14.94
CA THR A 236 -20.40 -15.86 -14.01
C THR A 236 -21.04 -14.63 -13.35
N LEU A 237 -20.34 -13.50 -13.32
CA LEU A 237 -20.73 -12.28 -12.63
C LEU A 237 -20.86 -11.10 -13.60
N PRO A 238 -21.64 -10.07 -13.26
CA PRO A 238 -21.66 -8.83 -14.02
C PRO A 238 -20.25 -8.26 -14.20
N ALA A 239 -19.93 -7.81 -15.42
CA ALA A 239 -18.62 -7.26 -15.74
C ALA A 239 -18.22 -6.12 -14.77
N GLY A 240 -16.98 -6.19 -14.26
CA GLY A 240 -16.40 -5.15 -13.41
C GLY A 240 -16.47 -5.36 -11.90
N GLN A 241 -17.01 -6.49 -11.42
CA GLN A 241 -17.03 -6.78 -9.98
C GLN A 241 -15.80 -7.55 -9.48
N ALA A 242 -15.19 -8.37 -10.34
CA ALA A 242 -14.01 -9.14 -9.98
C ALA A 242 -12.73 -8.32 -10.17
N GLN A 243 -11.91 -8.15 -9.12
CA GLN A 243 -10.63 -7.43 -9.21
C GLN A 243 -9.60 -7.91 -8.17
N ALA A 244 -8.32 -7.77 -8.51
CA ALA A 244 -7.22 -7.94 -7.57
C ALA A 244 -7.19 -6.80 -6.55
N VAL A 245 -6.89 -7.13 -5.30
CA VAL A 245 -6.87 -6.20 -4.16
C VAL A 245 -5.62 -6.35 -3.31
N THR A 246 -5.31 -5.28 -2.59
CA THR A 246 -4.24 -5.26 -1.58
C THR A 246 -4.83 -4.98 -0.21
N PHE A 247 -4.34 -5.68 0.81
CA PHE A 247 -4.73 -5.48 2.20
C PHE A 247 -3.68 -4.62 2.92
N THR A 248 -4.13 -3.58 3.62
CA THR A 248 -3.26 -2.71 4.43
C THR A 248 -3.86 -2.58 5.82
N MET A 249 -3.06 -2.84 6.86
CA MET A 249 -3.48 -2.62 8.24
C MET A 249 -3.27 -1.16 8.63
N LEU A 250 -4.35 -0.50 9.09
CA LEU A 250 -4.36 0.88 9.58
C LEU A 250 -4.19 0.96 11.10
#